data_AF-A0A8T0YZ28-F1
#
_entry.id   AF-A0A8T0YZ28-F1
#
_cell.length_a   1.000
_cell.length_b   1.000
_cell.length_c   1.000
_cell.angle_alpha   90.00
_cell.angle_beta   90.00
_cell.angle_gamma   90.00
#
_symmetry.space_group_name_H-M   'P 1'
#
loop_
_entity.id
_entity.type
_entity.pdbx_description
1 polymer ?
#
loop_
_entity_poly.entity_id
_entity_poly.type
_entity_poly.pdbx_seq_one_letter_code
_entity_poly.pdbx_strand_id
1 'polypeptide(L)'
;MDSPGRDCTLPVRTSPRLLEAASLRSDSRSTTGEDAQQSGPHLYQLVVRPILKTTISQRDSSGETLEDFAVNGSSFRDIFPKLWERFSPRVKGRAVKAEEEWSLQPPAMEDWSKVMQFKAKRHIVDSAKSDRAWNAWLHATRGETVKLLVYEYGVAITINHIFATFKDACINPLATDRTGATAEICLHEVVESLKERWESEYDAPAVVWRMWANRVTSNLDHSTWETAIIRGPPADILKMLRASESRLADHITSVSRSSNLALNCVVASLEDCKTLRQDWDAFGRRLRDLEKDLETRKSVLEAFMLDVLPSHDVPDPLEGMENIPDIDHE
;
A
#
# COMPACT_ATOMS: atom_id res chain seq x y z
N MET A 1 -73.11 30.12 -67.40
CA MET A 1 -72.47 31.45 -67.47
C MET A 1 -70.97 31.24 -67.26
N ASP A 2 -70.18 32.01 -68.00
CA ASP A 2 -68.81 31.75 -68.46
C ASP A 2 -67.71 31.56 -67.41
N SER A 3 -66.66 30.86 -67.87
CA SER A 3 -65.27 30.90 -67.38
C SER A 3 -64.58 32.25 -67.81
N PRO A 4 -63.24 32.37 -67.83
CA PRO A 4 -62.27 32.56 -66.73
C PRO A 4 -61.35 33.79 -66.98
N GLY A 5 -60.36 34.05 -66.12
CA GLY A 5 -59.30 35.04 -66.43
C GLY A 5 -58.05 34.91 -65.56
N ARG A 6 -56.99 34.35 -66.16
CA ARG A 6 -55.61 34.31 -65.66
C ARG A 6 -54.96 35.69 -65.79
N ASP A 7 -53.89 35.95 -65.03
CA ASP A 7 -52.63 36.34 -65.66
C ASP A 7 -51.40 36.09 -64.78
N CYS A 8 -50.40 35.48 -65.43
CA CYS A 8 -49.03 35.30 -64.97
C CYS A 8 -48.18 36.48 -65.46
N THR A 9 -47.21 36.96 -64.68
CA THR A 9 -45.96 37.48 -65.28
C THR A 9 -44.78 37.50 -64.29
N LEU A 10 -43.73 36.76 -64.64
CA LEU A 10 -42.36 36.94 -64.17
C LEU A 10 -41.71 38.11 -64.92
N PRO A 11 -40.61 38.69 -64.40
CA PRO A 11 -39.55 39.19 -65.26
C PRO A 11 -38.25 38.38 -65.10
N VAL A 12 -37.61 38.20 -66.24
CA VAL A 12 -36.36 37.49 -66.50
C VAL A 12 -35.24 38.52 -66.78
N ARG A 13 -34.01 38.18 -66.37
CA ARG A 13 -32.68 38.72 -66.78
C ARG A 13 -32.40 40.19 -66.38
N THR A 14 -31.19 40.54 -65.94
CA THR A 14 -29.96 40.49 -66.75
C THR A 14 -28.73 40.73 -65.87
N SER A 15 -27.65 39.97 -66.08
CA SER A 15 -26.29 40.29 -65.60
C SER A 15 -25.50 41.07 -66.66
N PRO A 16 -24.57 41.93 -66.24
CA PRO A 16 -23.28 42.13 -66.93
C PRO A 16 -22.13 41.94 -65.90
N ARG A 17 -21.28 40.92 -65.98
CA ARG A 17 -20.05 40.75 -66.78
C ARG A 17 -19.03 41.91 -66.75
N LEU A 18 -17.86 41.56 -66.21
CA LEU A 18 -16.47 41.80 -66.69
C LEU A 18 -15.70 43.09 -66.33
N LEU A 19 -14.66 42.86 -65.51
CA LEU A 19 -13.24 43.24 -65.62
C LEU A 19 -12.51 42.21 -64.73
N GLU A 20 -11.79 41.16 -65.18
CA GLU A 20 -10.58 41.05 -66.04
C GLU A 20 -9.47 42.01 -65.57
N ALA A 21 -8.28 41.59 -65.14
CA ALA A 21 -7.33 40.62 -65.73
C ALA A 21 -6.42 40.00 -64.63
N ALA A 22 -6.08 38.70 -64.70
CA ALA A 22 -4.82 38.11 -65.22
C ALA A 22 -3.59 38.40 -64.32
N SER A 23 -2.63 37.52 -64.03
CA SER A 23 -2.11 36.26 -64.58
C SER A 23 -1.15 35.71 -63.49
N LEU A 24 -0.94 34.43 -63.23
CA LEU A 24 -0.12 33.53 -64.05
C LEU A 24 -0.33 32.08 -63.58
N ARG A 25 -0.62 31.22 -64.56
CA ARG A 25 -0.52 29.77 -64.46
C ARG A 25 0.95 29.36 -64.44
N SER A 26 1.24 28.25 -63.77
CA SER A 26 2.26 27.31 -64.21
C SER A 26 1.75 25.91 -63.92
N ASP A 27 1.28 25.25 -64.98
CA ASP A 27 1.10 23.80 -65.03
C ASP A 27 2.47 23.15 -65.17
N SER A 28 2.77 22.19 -64.29
CA SER A 28 3.83 21.20 -64.52
C SER A 28 3.34 19.83 -64.05
N ARG A 29 3.25 18.92 -65.02
CA ARG A 29 2.94 17.50 -64.90
C ARG A 29 3.93 16.74 -63.98
N SER A 30 3.36 15.90 -63.11
CA SER A 30 3.81 14.58 -62.66
C SER A 30 5.29 14.17 -62.82
N THR A 31 5.94 13.93 -61.68
CA THR A 31 6.99 12.92 -61.49
C THR A 31 6.84 12.26 -60.13
N THR A 32 6.86 10.94 -60.15
CA THR A 32 7.06 9.99 -59.06
C THR A 32 8.24 10.37 -58.16
N GLY A 33 8.06 10.22 -56.85
CA GLY A 33 9.11 10.37 -55.84
C GLY A 33 8.56 10.05 -54.46
N GLU A 34 9.08 8.99 -53.88
CA GLU A 34 8.80 8.46 -52.54
C GLU A 34 9.11 9.48 -51.42
N ASP A 35 8.52 9.19 -50.26
CA ASP A 35 8.93 9.64 -48.92
C ASP A 35 8.98 11.14 -48.61
N ALA A 36 7.93 11.60 -47.92
CA ALA A 36 8.08 12.55 -46.82
C ALA A 36 7.20 12.10 -45.64
N GLN A 37 7.70 11.06 -44.96
CA GLN A 37 7.40 10.74 -43.57
C GLN A 37 7.53 12.01 -42.71
N GLN A 38 6.41 12.67 -42.38
CA GLN A 38 6.39 13.64 -41.28
C GLN A 38 5.89 12.94 -40.02
N SER A 39 6.81 12.19 -39.40
CA SER A 39 6.67 11.66 -38.04
C SER A 39 6.73 12.78 -37.02
N GLY A 40 5.64 13.52 -36.86
CA GLY A 40 5.26 14.03 -35.54
C GLY A 40 4.46 12.95 -34.80
N PRO A 41 4.51 12.84 -33.47
CA PRO A 41 3.63 11.92 -32.76
C PRO A 41 2.19 12.27 -33.13
N HIS A 42 1.45 11.35 -33.77
CA HIS A 42 0.06 11.55 -34.14
C HIS A 42 -0.78 11.74 -32.88
N LEU A 43 -0.88 12.98 -32.42
CA LEU A 43 -1.61 13.34 -31.21
C LEU A 43 -3.09 13.45 -31.56
N TYR A 44 -3.88 12.50 -31.06
CA TYR A 44 -5.33 12.54 -31.08
C TYR A 44 -5.84 13.38 -29.92
N GLN A 45 -6.90 14.14 -30.16
CA GLN A 45 -7.68 14.83 -29.14
C GLN A 45 -9.12 14.33 -29.20
N LEU A 46 -9.65 13.88 -28.07
CA LEU A 46 -11.04 13.48 -27.91
C LEU A 46 -11.71 14.41 -26.90
N VAL A 47 -12.81 15.04 -27.29
CA VAL A 47 -13.65 15.85 -26.41
C VAL A 47 -14.91 15.06 -26.08
N VAL A 48 -15.12 14.76 -24.80
CA VAL A 48 -16.29 14.03 -24.34
C VAL A 48 -17.21 14.91 -23.50
N ARG A 49 -18.52 14.73 -23.69
CA ARG A 49 -19.56 15.23 -22.79
C ARG A 49 -20.10 14.06 -21.96
N PRO A 50 -19.75 13.96 -20.67
CA PRO A 50 -20.18 12.84 -19.83
C PRO A 50 -21.64 13.02 -19.43
N ILE A 51 -22.41 11.93 -19.47
CA ILE A 51 -23.79 11.89 -18.98
C ILE A 51 -23.90 10.70 -18.03
N LEU A 52 -24.18 11.00 -16.76
CA LEU A 52 -24.43 9.99 -15.74
C LEU A 52 -25.84 9.45 -15.87
N LYS A 53 -25.96 8.12 -15.86
CA LYS A 53 -27.22 7.40 -16.02
C LYS A 53 -27.36 6.30 -14.99
N THR A 54 -28.56 6.17 -14.43
CA THR A 54 -28.91 5.07 -13.53
C THR A 54 -29.27 3.81 -14.31
N THR A 55 -29.86 3.96 -15.51
CA THR A 55 -30.28 2.84 -16.37
C THR A 55 -29.97 3.12 -17.85
N ILE A 56 -29.89 2.09 -18.69
CA ILE A 56 -29.71 2.26 -20.15
C ILE A 56 -30.86 3.06 -20.76
N SER A 57 -32.09 2.74 -20.40
CA SER A 57 -33.31 3.33 -20.97
C SER A 57 -33.57 4.78 -20.54
N GLN A 58 -32.88 5.28 -19.51
CA GLN A 58 -32.97 6.69 -19.12
C GLN A 58 -32.66 7.60 -20.31
N ARG A 59 -33.43 8.67 -20.51
CA ARG A 59 -33.18 9.60 -21.61
C ARG A 59 -31.91 10.39 -21.34
N ASP A 60 -31.12 10.69 -22.39
CA ASP A 60 -29.91 11.52 -22.27
C ASP A 60 -30.19 12.87 -21.59
N SER A 61 -31.38 13.47 -21.82
CA SER A 61 -31.80 14.74 -21.23
C SER A 61 -32.17 14.66 -19.75
N SER A 62 -32.40 13.45 -19.24
CA SER A 62 -32.72 13.19 -17.83
C SER A 62 -31.53 12.69 -17.02
N GLY A 63 -30.40 12.43 -17.68
CA GLY A 63 -29.14 12.11 -17.00
C GLY A 63 -28.42 13.38 -16.56
N GLU A 64 -27.61 13.29 -15.51
CA GLU A 64 -26.78 14.41 -15.05
C GLU A 64 -25.65 14.61 -16.07
N THR A 65 -25.64 15.76 -16.73
CA THR A 65 -24.58 16.11 -17.69
C THR A 65 -23.44 16.78 -16.94
N LEU A 66 -22.25 16.21 -17.05
CA LEU A 66 -21.03 16.77 -16.45
C LEU A 66 -20.31 17.70 -17.43
N GLU A 67 -19.31 18.43 -16.94
CA GLU A 67 -18.48 19.31 -17.76
C GLU A 67 -17.76 18.54 -18.87
N ASP A 68 -17.66 19.18 -20.05
CA ASP A 68 -16.94 18.64 -21.19
C ASP A 68 -15.46 18.44 -20.83
N PHE A 69 -14.93 17.26 -21.15
CA PHE A 69 -13.57 16.89 -20.84
C PHE A 69 -12.79 16.56 -22.12
N ALA A 70 -11.69 17.28 -22.33
CA ALA A 70 -10.80 17.07 -23.46
C ALA A 70 -9.56 16.29 -23.03
N VAL A 71 -9.23 15.25 -23.78
CA VAL A 71 -8.09 14.37 -23.50
C VAL A 71 -7.26 14.14 -24.75
N ASN A 72 -5.94 14.16 -24.58
CA ASN A 72 -4.96 13.97 -25.65
C ASN A 72 -4.14 12.69 -25.45
N GLY A 73 -3.78 12.03 -26.54
CA GLY A 73 -2.90 10.86 -26.53
C GLY A 73 -2.49 10.41 -27.94
N SER A 74 -1.51 9.51 -28.03
CA SER A 74 -1.01 9.02 -29.33
C SER A 74 -1.82 7.86 -29.90
N SER A 75 -2.72 7.29 -29.09
CA SER A 75 -3.68 6.25 -29.47
C SER A 75 -4.87 6.24 -28.53
N PHE A 76 -5.92 5.49 -28.88
CA PHE A 76 -7.04 5.24 -27.96
C PHE A 76 -6.59 4.56 -26.66
N ARG A 77 -5.59 3.67 -26.70
CA ARG A 77 -5.02 3.02 -25.51
C ARG A 77 -4.37 4.00 -24.54
N ASP A 78 -3.87 5.14 -25.02
CA ASP A 78 -3.30 6.19 -24.17
C ASP A 78 -4.37 7.14 -23.63
N ILE A 79 -5.45 7.34 -24.41
CA ILE A 79 -6.55 8.24 -24.08
C ILE A 79 -7.50 7.61 -23.05
N PHE A 80 -7.82 6.33 -23.24
CA PHE A 80 -8.86 5.68 -22.46
C PHE A 80 -8.55 5.59 -20.96
N PRO A 81 -7.34 5.23 -20.49
CA PRO A 81 -7.03 5.18 -19.07
C PRO A 81 -7.27 6.52 -18.36
N LYS A 82 -7.00 7.65 -19.03
CA LYS A 82 -7.25 9.00 -18.50
C LYS A 82 -8.75 9.30 -18.36
N LEU A 83 -9.57 8.83 -19.29
CA LEU A 83 -11.03 8.91 -19.17
C LEU A 83 -11.53 8.03 -18.03
N TRP A 84 -11.01 6.81 -17.91
CA TRP A 84 -11.36 5.89 -16.85
C TRP A 84 -11.01 6.45 -15.47
N GLU A 85 -9.80 6.97 -15.28
CA GLU A 85 -9.39 7.60 -14.02
C GLU A 85 -10.32 8.77 -13.63
N ARG A 86 -10.74 9.58 -14.62
CA ARG A 86 -11.61 10.74 -14.39
C ARG A 86 -13.04 10.35 -14.01
N PHE A 87 -13.59 9.30 -14.64
CA PHE A 87 -15.02 8.98 -14.54
C PHE A 87 -15.34 7.71 -13.75
N SER A 88 -14.37 6.83 -13.47
CA SER A 88 -14.59 5.62 -12.65
C SER A 88 -15.09 5.93 -11.24
N PRO A 89 -14.72 7.02 -10.54
CA PRO A 89 -15.28 7.33 -9.22
C PRO A 89 -16.78 7.65 -9.25
N ARG A 90 -17.37 7.88 -10.43
CA ARG A 90 -18.82 8.09 -10.60
C ARG A 90 -19.58 6.78 -10.79
N VAL A 91 -18.89 5.67 -11.04
CA VAL A 91 -19.48 4.34 -11.12
C VAL A 91 -19.53 3.76 -9.71
N LYS A 92 -20.73 3.52 -9.19
CA LYS A 92 -20.94 2.98 -7.84
C LYS A 92 -20.62 1.49 -7.76
N GLY A 93 -20.78 0.78 -8.88
CA GLY A 93 -20.26 -0.56 -9.07
C GLY A 93 -20.81 -1.20 -10.35
N ARG A 94 -20.64 -2.50 -10.51
CA ARG A 94 -21.14 -3.26 -11.66
C ARG A 94 -22.15 -4.29 -11.20
N ALA A 95 -23.41 -4.11 -11.59
CA ALA A 95 -24.44 -5.11 -11.40
C ALA A 95 -24.17 -6.31 -12.34
N VAL A 96 -24.10 -7.50 -11.77
CA VAL A 96 -23.95 -8.76 -12.49
C VAL A 96 -25.05 -9.70 -12.03
N LYS A 97 -25.80 -10.26 -12.98
CA LYS A 97 -26.79 -11.31 -12.71
C LYS A 97 -26.22 -12.65 -13.14
N ALA A 98 -25.92 -13.52 -12.18
CA ALA A 98 -25.47 -14.89 -12.41
C ALA A 98 -26.49 -15.85 -11.78
N GLU A 99 -26.94 -16.86 -12.52
CA GLU A 99 -27.85 -17.91 -11.99
C GLU A 99 -29.07 -17.37 -11.23
N GLU A 100 -29.64 -16.28 -11.74
CA GLU A 100 -30.77 -15.52 -11.17
C GLU A 100 -30.48 -14.64 -9.95
N GLU A 101 -29.29 -14.73 -9.36
CA GLU A 101 -28.85 -13.88 -8.26
C GLU A 101 -28.16 -12.61 -8.76
N TRP A 102 -28.50 -11.48 -8.13
CA TRP A 102 -27.83 -10.21 -8.37
C TRP A 102 -26.62 -10.08 -7.46
N SER A 103 -25.50 -9.63 -8.02
CA SER A 103 -24.29 -9.27 -7.28
C SER A 103 -23.78 -7.91 -7.72
N LEU A 104 -23.08 -7.24 -6.81
CA LEU A 104 -22.34 -6.02 -7.10
C LEU A 104 -20.85 -6.36 -7.17
N GLN A 105 -20.21 -6.03 -8.29
CA GLN A 105 -18.78 -6.21 -8.48
C GLN A 105 -18.08 -4.85 -8.64
N PRO A 106 -16.81 -4.74 -8.22
CA PRO A 106 -16.02 -3.54 -8.48
C PRO A 106 -15.91 -3.25 -9.98
N PRO A 107 -16.00 -1.97 -10.40
CA PRO A 107 -15.80 -1.61 -11.79
C PRO A 107 -14.32 -1.76 -12.14
N ALA A 108 -14.01 -2.64 -13.09
CA ALA A 108 -12.64 -2.84 -13.60
C ALA A 108 -12.47 -2.16 -14.96
N MET A 109 -11.26 -1.66 -15.23
CA MET A 109 -10.93 -1.01 -16.50
C MET A 109 -11.04 -1.99 -17.69
N GLU A 110 -10.72 -3.26 -17.48
CA GLU A 110 -10.83 -4.33 -18.49
C GLU A 110 -12.27 -4.49 -19.00
N ASP A 111 -13.24 -4.32 -18.10
CA ASP A 111 -14.67 -4.44 -18.36
C ASP A 111 -15.36 -3.08 -18.55
N TRP A 112 -14.62 -2.04 -18.92
CA TRP A 112 -15.15 -0.69 -19.00
C TRP A 112 -16.40 -0.56 -19.87
N SER A 113 -16.51 -1.35 -20.95
CA SER A 113 -17.66 -1.34 -21.86
C SER A 113 -18.97 -1.77 -21.19
N LYS A 114 -18.87 -2.43 -20.04
CA LYS A 114 -20.00 -2.81 -19.19
C LYS A 114 -20.49 -1.68 -18.31
N VAL A 115 -19.76 -0.56 -18.19
CA VAL A 115 -20.14 0.58 -17.35
C VAL A 115 -20.09 1.92 -18.06
N MET A 116 -19.42 2.00 -19.21
CA MET A 116 -19.30 3.21 -20.01
C MET A 116 -19.50 2.91 -21.50
N GLN A 117 -20.15 3.82 -22.22
CA GLN A 117 -20.38 3.71 -23.66
C GLN A 117 -20.21 5.05 -24.35
N PHE A 118 -19.50 5.08 -25.47
CA PHE A 118 -19.44 6.26 -26.32
C PHE A 118 -20.68 6.32 -27.22
N LYS A 119 -21.23 7.52 -27.37
CA LYS A 119 -22.33 7.80 -28.28
C LYS A 119 -21.97 8.99 -29.16
N ALA A 120 -21.78 8.70 -30.44
CA ALA A 120 -21.54 9.72 -31.46
C ALA A 120 -22.83 9.93 -32.25
N LYS A 121 -23.26 11.19 -32.37
CA LYS A 121 -24.51 11.58 -33.05
C LYS A 121 -25.72 10.82 -32.46
N ARG A 122 -26.27 9.84 -33.18
CA ARG A 122 -27.41 9.02 -32.73
C ARG A 122 -27.04 7.57 -32.42
N HIS A 123 -25.79 7.16 -32.61
CA HIS A 123 -25.37 5.76 -32.52
C HIS A 123 -24.43 5.51 -31.35
N ILE A 124 -24.64 4.38 -30.67
CA ILE A 124 -23.67 3.86 -29.72
C ILE A 124 -22.47 3.33 -30.51
N VAL A 125 -21.28 3.75 -30.11
CA VAL A 125 -20.03 3.28 -30.70
C VAL A 125 -19.77 1.88 -30.17
N ASP A 126 -19.69 0.92 -31.07
CA ASP A 126 -19.36 -0.46 -30.68
C ASP A 126 -17.97 -0.53 -30.03
N SER A 127 -17.90 -1.14 -28.85
CA SER A 127 -16.72 -1.17 -28.00
C SER A 127 -15.74 -2.29 -28.34
N ALA A 128 -16.12 -3.26 -29.19
CA ALA A 128 -15.30 -4.40 -29.58
C ALA A 128 -14.34 -4.09 -30.76
N LYS A 129 -14.10 -2.80 -31.03
CA LYS A 129 -13.20 -2.35 -32.09
C LYS A 129 -11.76 -2.75 -31.81
N SER A 130 -11.05 -3.14 -32.86
CA SER A 130 -9.60 -3.25 -32.82
C SER A 130 -8.96 -1.88 -32.59
N ASP A 131 -7.72 -1.85 -32.09
CA ASP A 131 -6.99 -0.60 -31.84
C ASP A 131 -6.90 0.28 -33.10
N ARG A 132 -6.73 -0.33 -34.28
CA ARG A 132 -6.73 0.40 -35.56
C ARG A 132 -8.08 1.06 -35.85
N ALA A 133 -9.18 0.37 -35.57
CA ALA A 133 -10.53 0.91 -35.77
C ALA A 133 -10.84 2.03 -34.77
N TRP A 134 -10.35 1.92 -33.53
CA TRP A 134 -10.45 3.00 -32.55
C TRP A 134 -9.68 4.25 -32.97
N ASN A 135 -8.44 4.10 -33.45
CA ASN A 135 -7.64 5.23 -33.92
C ASN A 135 -8.25 5.89 -35.17
N ALA A 136 -8.81 5.10 -36.11
CA ALA A 136 -9.56 5.64 -37.24
C ALA A 136 -10.82 6.41 -36.79
N TRP A 137 -11.52 5.91 -35.77
CA TRP A 137 -12.67 6.60 -35.18
C TRP A 137 -12.27 7.92 -34.50
N LEU A 138 -11.13 7.96 -33.79
CA LEU A 138 -10.59 9.20 -33.21
C LEU A 138 -10.26 10.24 -34.28
N HIS A 139 -9.70 9.83 -35.42
CA HIS A 139 -9.51 10.74 -36.55
C HIS A 139 -10.84 11.27 -37.11
N ALA A 140 -11.84 10.40 -37.27
CA ALA A 140 -13.14 10.77 -37.82
C ALA A 140 -13.96 11.68 -36.88
N THR A 141 -13.73 11.58 -35.57
CA THR A 141 -14.43 12.39 -34.53
C THR A 141 -13.65 13.64 -34.12
N ARG A 142 -12.55 13.95 -34.80
CA ARG A 142 -11.72 15.12 -34.49
C ARG A 142 -12.55 16.41 -34.61
N GLY A 143 -12.58 17.17 -33.52
CA GLY A 143 -13.34 18.43 -33.43
C GLY A 143 -14.83 18.26 -33.13
N GLU A 144 -15.34 17.03 -33.02
CA GLU A 144 -16.70 16.76 -32.55
C GLU A 144 -16.70 16.46 -31.03
N THR A 145 -17.71 16.94 -30.30
CA THR A 145 -17.96 16.54 -28.91
C THR A 145 -18.76 15.23 -28.89
N VAL A 146 -18.12 14.15 -28.44
CA VAL A 146 -18.75 12.82 -28.31
C VAL A 146 -19.43 12.70 -26.95
N LYS A 147 -20.60 12.06 -26.85
CA LYS A 147 -21.20 11.78 -25.54
C LYS A 147 -20.55 10.55 -24.92
N LEU A 148 -20.19 10.61 -23.65
CA LEU A 148 -19.77 9.47 -22.85
C LEU A 148 -20.90 9.14 -21.86
N LEU A 149 -21.61 8.04 -22.10
CA LEU A 149 -22.62 7.54 -21.19
C LEU A 149 -21.92 6.76 -20.07
N VAL A 150 -22.08 7.19 -18.83
CA VAL A 150 -21.51 6.54 -17.64
C VAL A 150 -22.65 6.00 -16.80
N TYR A 151 -22.71 4.68 -16.63
CA TYR A 151 -23.79 4.00 -15.92
C TYR A 151 -23.37 3.71 -14.48
N GLU A 152 -24.17 4.17 -13.51
CA GLU A 152 -23.83 4.03 -12.07
C GLU A 152 -23.60 2.57 -11.65
N TYR A 153 -24.39 1.64 -12.19
CA TYR A 153 -24.36 0.21 -11.89
C TYR A 153 -24.08 -0.66 -13.13
N GLY A 154 -23.66 -0.03 -14.22
CA GLY A 154 -23.40 -0.71 -15.48
C GLY A 154 -24.60 -0.99 -16.38
N VAL A 155 -24.31 -1.59 -17.53
CA VAL A 155 -25.23 -1.83 -18.65
C VAL A 155 -26.23 -2.96 -18.38
N ALA A 156 -26.00 -3.79 -17.34
CA ALA A 156 -26.97 -4.82 -16.95
C ALA A 156 -28.30 -4.21 -16.47
N ILE A 157 -28.26 -2.99 -15.95
CA ILE A 157 -29.45 -2.25 -15.50
C ILE A 157 -30.11 -1.55 -16.69
N THR A 158 -30.96 -2.27 -17.41
CA THR A 158 -31.57 -1.75 -18.65
C THR A 158 -32.70 -0.75 -18.38
N ILE A 159 -33.55 -1.02 -17.40
CA ILE A 159 -34.77 -0.26 -17.08
C ILE A 159 -34.93 -0.03 -15.57
N ASN A 160 -35.78 0.93 -15.21
CA ASN A 160 -36.03 1.30 -13.81
C ASN A 160 -36.57 0.14 -12.97
N HIS A 161 -37.36 -0.77 -13.55
CA HIS A 161 -37.85 -1.95 -12.82
C HIS A 161 -36.70 -2.88 -12.41
N ILE A 162 -35.79 -3.19 -13.34
CA ILE A 162 -34.59 -3.99 -13.04
C ILE A 162 -33.71 -3.28 -12.01
N PHE A 163 -33.59 -1.95 -12.11
CA PHE A 163 -32.87 -1.17 -11.13
C PHE A 163 -33.47 -1.28 -9.72
N ALA A 164 -34.81 -1.30 -9.61
CA ALA A 164 -35.49 -1.50 -8.33
C ALA A 164 -35.21 -2.90 -7.78
N THR A 165 -35.40 -3.96 -8.59
CA THR A 165 -35.10 -5.34 -8.17
C THR A 165 -33.64 -5.53 -7.76
N PHE A 166 -32.71 -4.94 -8.50
CA PHE A 166 -31.29 -4.97 -8.17
C PHE A 166 -31.01 -4.22 -6.85
N LYS A 167 -31.63 -3.06 -6.64
CA LYS A 167 -31.51 -2.35 -5.37
C LYS A 167 -32.06 -3.17 -4.22
N ASP A 168 -33.24 -3.76 -4.36
CA ASP A 168 -33.83 -4.61 -3.33
C ASP A 168 -32.96 -5.84 -3.00
N ALA A 169 -32.28 -6.40 -4.00
CA ALA A 169 -31.41 -7.56 -3.81
C ALA A 169 -30.02 -7.21 -3.24
N CYS A 170 -29.42 -6.08 -3.62
CA CYS A 170 -27.99 -5.82 -3.38
C CYS A 170 -27.67 -4.53 -2.61
N ILE A 171 -28.60 -3.59 -2.49
CA ILE A 171 -28.30 -2.22 -2.01
C ILE A 171 -29.22 -1.81 -0.86
N ASN A 172 -30.49 -2.16 -0.93
CA ASN A 172 -31.45 -1.94 0.14
C ASN A 172 -31.24 -3.03 1.19
N PRO A 173 -31.24 -2.68 2.49
CA PRO A 173 -31.16 -3.69 3.53
C PRO A 173 -32.40 -4.60 3.51
N LEU A 174 -32.20 -5.92 3.73
CA LEU A 174 -33.23 -6.97 3.64
C LEU A 174 -34.49 -6.68 4.46
N ALA A 175 -34.34 -5.91 5.54
CA ALA A 175 -35.43 -5.28 6.23
C ALA A 175 -35.04 -3.83 6.53
N THR A 176 -35.95 -2.90 6.27
CA THR A 176 -35.89 -1.52 6.76
C THR A 176 -36.92 -1.40 7.86
N ASP A 177 -36.58 -0.78 8.98
CA ASP A 177 -37.62 -0.38 9.93
C ASP A 177 -38.53 0.70 9.30
N ARG A 178 -39.62 1.07 9.97
CA ARG A 178 -40.59 2.07 9.45
C ARG A 178 -39.96 3.44 9.14
N THR A 179 -38.70 3.65 9.51
CA THR A 179 -37.92 4.88 9.31
C THR A 179 -36.78 4.75 8.30
N GLY A 180 -36.60 3.60 7.65
CA GLY A 180 -35.62 3.41 6.58
C GLY A 180 -34.18 3.18 7.07
N ALA A 181 -33.97 2.86 8.35
CA ALA A 181 -32.68 2.39 8.84
C ALA A 181 -32.51 0.88 8.54
N THR A 182 -31.26 0.43 8.38
CA THR A 182 -30.89 -0.99 8.32
C THR A 182 -31.57 -1.72 9.49
N ALA A 183 -32.38 -2.74 9.21
CA ALA A 183 -33.04 -3.49 10.27
C ALA A 183 -32.01 -4.04 11.26
N GLU A 184 -32.37 -3.99 12.52
CA GLU A 184 -31.61 -4.50 13.65
C GLU A 184 -31.09 -5.94 13.44
N ILE A 185 -31.80 -6.72 12.61
CA ILE A 185 -31.44 -8.09 12.21
C ILE A 185 -30.12 -8.13 11.42
N CYS A 186 -29.94 -7.30 10.38
CA CYS A 186 -28.70 -7.29 9.59
C CYS A 186 -27.50 -6.76 10.41
N LEU A 187 -27.75 -5.81 11.31
CA LEU A 187 -26.72 -5.33 12.24
C LEU A 187 -26.29 -6.45 13.20
N HIS A 188 -27.24 -7.24 13.69
CA HIS A 188 -26.97 -8.38 14.56
C HIS A 188 -26.15 -9.46 13.84
N GLU A 189 -26.46 -9.76 12.57
CA GLU A 189 -25.68 -10.71 11.76
C GLU A 189 -24.22 -10.26 11.62
N VAL A 190 -23.99 -8.98 11.27
CA VAL A 190 -22.62 -8.43 11.18
C VAL A 190 -21.91 -8.45 12.54
N VAL A 191 -22.62 -8.20 13.65
CA VAL A 191 -22.05 -8.31 15.00
C VAL A 191 -21.61 -9.75 15.30
N GLU A 192 -22.42 -10.74 14.95
CA GLU A 192 -22.08 -12.14 15.19
C GLU A 192 -20.89 -12.57 14.32
N SER A 193 -20.84 -12.19 13.05
CA SER A 193 -19.66 -12.46 12.20
C SER A 193 -18.39 -11.75 12.69
N LEU A 194 -18.51 -10.53 13.24
CA LEU A 194 -17.39 -9.82 13.85
C LEU A 194 -16.88 -10.55 15.10
N LYS A 195 -17.78 -11.02 15.96
CA LYS A 195 -17.41 -11.79 17.17
C LYS A 195 -16.78 -13.12 16.79
N GLU A 196 -17.40 -13.88 15.89
CA GLU A 196 -16.85 -15.16 15.43
C GLU A 196 -15.40 -15.02 14.96
N ARG A 197 -15.08 -13.92 14.27
CA ARG A 197 -13.74 -13.69 13.74
C ARG A 197 -12.73 -13.13 14.77
N TRP A 198 -13.19 -12.29 15.70
CA TRP A 198 -12.30 -11.42 16.49
C TRP A 198 -12.46 -11.53 18.00
N GLU A 199 -13.46 -12.25 18.52
CA GLU A 199 -13.69 -12.42 19.97
C GLU A 199 -12.53 -13.16 20.67
N SER A 200 -11.78 -13.97 19.93
CA SER A 200 -10.57 -14.62 20.44
C SER A 200 -9.41 -13.64 20.66
N GLU A 201 -9.37 -12.53 19.91
CA GLU A 201 -8.29 -11.53 19.96
C GLU A 201 -8.66 -10.31 20.82
N TYR A 202 -9.94 -9.94 20.82
CA TYR A 202 -10.46 -8.72 21.42
C TYR A 202 -11.67 -9.00 22.32
N ASP A 203 -11.65 -8.41 23.51
CA ASP A 203 -12.80 -8.33 24.41
C ASP A 203 -13.38 -6.91 24.37
N ALA A 204 -14.71 -6.81 24.26
CA ALA A 204 -15.40 -5.53 24.23
C ALA A 204 -16.88 -5.65 24.62
N PRO A 205 -17.47 -4.58 25.22
CA PRO A 205 -18.90 -4.52 25.48
C PRO A 205 -19.72 -4.64 24.19
N ALA A 206 -20.92 -5.20 24.28
CA ALA A 206 -21.83 -5.37 23.14
C ALA A 206 -22.09 -4.07 22.35
N VAL A 207 -22.03 -2.91 23.00
CA VAL A 207 -22.18 -1.59 22.37
C VAL A 207 -21.02 -1.28 21.41
N VAL A 208 -19.79 -1.70 21.74
CA VAL A 208 -18.61 -1.47 20.90
C VAL A 208 -18.64 -2.37 19.67
N TRP A 209 -19.05 -3.64 19.82
CA TRP A 209 -19.30 -4.54 18.69
C TRP A 209 -20.37 -3.98 17.75
N ARG A 210 -21.48 -3.46 18.29
CA ARG A 210 -22.52 -2.79 17.49
C ARG A 210 -21.99 -1.54 16.79
N MET A 211 -21.14 -0.74 17.44
CA MET A 211 -20.54 0.45 16.84
C MET A 211 -19.62 0.08 15.66
N TRP A 212 -18.87 -1.01 15.78
CA TRP A 212 -18.07 -1.54 14.69
C TRP A 212 -18.95 -2.07 13.54
N ALA A 213 -19.98 -2.86 13.85
CA ALA A 213 -20.94 -3.34 12.83
C ALA A 213 -21.63 -2.19 12.10
N ASN A 214 -22.02 -1.12 12.80
CA ASN A 214 -22.55 0.10 12.19
C ASN A 214 -21.56 0.75 11.22
N ARG A 215 -20.26 0.74 11.54
CA ARG A 215 -19.24 1.27 10.64
C ARG A 215 -19.12 0.41 9.38
N VAL A 216 -19.14 -0.90 9.52
CA VAL A 216 -19.09 -1.85 8.39
C VAL A 216 -20.30 -1.66 7.48
N THR A 217 -21.49 -1.52 8.07
CA THR A 217 -22.75 -1.40 7.33
C THR A 217 -23.04 0.02 6.81
N SER A 218 -22.24 1.02 7.18
CA SER A 218 -22.47 2.44 6.87
C SER A 218 -22.49 2.78 5.37
N ASN A 219 -21.84 1.98 4.52
CA ASN A 219 -21.81 2.19 3.07
C ASN A 219 -22.95 1.48 2.32
N LEU A 220 -23.84 0.76 3.01
CA LEU A 220 -25.00 0.02 2.47
C LEU A 220 -24.66 -1.00 1.36
N ASP A 221 -23.38 -1.31 1.16
CA ASP A 221 -22.92 -2.22 0.13
C ASP A 221 -22.50 -3.55 0.75
N HIS A 222 -23.42 -4.52 0.72
CA HIS A 222 -23.22 -5.85 1.31
C HIS A 222 -22.00 -6.58 0.76
N SER A 223 -21.62 -6.32 -0.50
CA SER A 223 -20.46 -6.95 -1.13
C SER A 223 -19.13 -6.56 -0.46
N THR A 224 -19.12 -5.44 0.26
CA THR A 224 -17.93 -4.94 0.95
C THR A 224 -17.85 -5.36 2.42
N TRP A 225 -18.93 -5.88 3.00
CA TRP A 225 -19.02 -6.16 4.43
C TRP A 225 -18.04 -7.26 4.86
N GLU A 226 -17.98 -8.36 4.12
CA GLU A 226 -17.08 -9.48 4.42
C GLU A 226 -15.60 -9.03 4.39
N THR A 227 -15.22 -8.25 3.38
CA THR A 227 -13.87 -7.69 3.30
C THR A 227 -13.56 -6.73 4.46
N ALA A 228 -14.56 -5.96 4.90
CA ALA A 228 -14.42 -5.02 6.01
C ALA A 228 -14.35 -5.74 7.37
N ILE A 229 -15.03 -6.88 7.53
CA ILE A 229 -14.94 -7.76 8.70
C ILE A 229 -13.52 -8.35 8.80
N ILE A 230 -12.93 -8.78 7.68
CA ILE A 230 -11.58 -9.39 7.66
C ILE A 230 -10.46 -8.37 7.90
N ARG A 231 -10.65 -7.10 7.49
CA ARG A 231 -9.60 -6.06 7.55
C ARG A 231 -9.23 -5.62 8.98
N GLY A 232 -9.95 -6.10 10.00
CA GLY A 232 -9.70 -5.77 11.40
C GLY A 232 -10.29 -4.43 11.84
N PRO A 233 -10.20 -4.10 13.14
CA PRO A 233 -10.92 -2.98 13.72
C PRO A 233 -10.37 -1.62 13.28
N PRO A 234 -11.22 -0.66 12.88
CA PRO A 234 -10.84 0.73 12.65
C PRO A 234 -10.14 1.37 13.86
N ALA A 235 -9.23 2.32 13.64
CA ALA A 235 -8.38 2.88 14.70
C ALA A 235 -9.14 3.57 15.85
N ASP A 236 -10.33 4.10 15.58
CA ASP A 236 -11.25 4.64 16.58
C ASP A 236 -11.88 3.54 17.43
N ILE A 237 -12.30 2.43 16.82
CA ILE A 237 -12.85 1.26 17.52
C ILE A 237 -11.77 0.53 18.32
N LEU A 238 -10.57 0.38 17.74
CA LEU A 238 -9.45 -0.36 18.33
C LEU A 238 -9.07 0.18 19.73
N LYS A 239 -9.20 1.49 19.95
CA LYS A 239 -8.96 2.12 21.26
C LYS A 239 -9.95 1.70 22.35
N MET A 240 -11.12 1.21 21.96
CA MET A 240 -12.19 0.76 22.85
C MET A 240 -12.19 -0.77 23.05
N LEU A 241 -11.38 -1.50 22.27
CA LEU A 241 -11.20 -2.94 22.41
C LEU A 241 -10.11 -3.24 23.45
N ARG A 242 -10.35 -4.24 24.28
CA ARG A 242 -9.33 -4.80 25.18
C ARG A 242 -8.76 -6.07 24.56
N ALA A 243 -7.51 -6.41 24.89
CA ALA A 243 -6.98 -7.72 24.53
C ALA A 243 -7.74 -8.80 25.30
N SER A 244 -8.05 -9.93 24.64
CA SER A 244 -8.72 -11.06 25.30
C SER A 244 -7.93 -11.56 26.51
N GLU A 245 -8.62 -12.09 27.53
CA GLU A 245 -7.99 -12.62 28.75
C GLU A 245 -6.95 -13.71 28.44
N SER A 246 -7.18 -14.52 27.41
CA SER A 246 -6.25 -15.53 26.91
C SER A 246 -4.92 -14.91 26.47
N ARG A 247 -4.98 -13.82 25.68
CA ARG A 247 -3.78 -13.13 25.17
C ARG A 247 -3.03 -12.38 26.28
N LEU A 248 -3.74 -11.85 27.27
CA LEU A 248 -3.14 -11.26 28.46
C LEU A 248 -2.41 -12.33 29.30
N ALA A 249 -3.02 -13.51 29.48
CA ALA A 249 -2.39 -14.62 30.17
C ALA A 249 -1.13 -15.12 29.44
N ASP A 250 -1.18 -15.26 28.10
CA ASP A 250 -0.02 -15.61 27.28
C ASP A 250 1.11 -14.58 27.38
N HIS A 251 0.77 -13.29 27.43
CA HIS A 251 1.76 -12.24 27.61
C HIS A 251 2.40 -12.30 28.99
N ILE A 252 1.60 -12.44 30.05
CA ILE A 252 2.09 -12.54 31.44
C ILE A 252 3.01 -13.77 31.61
N THR A 253 2.63 -14.92 31.05
CA THR A 253 3.45 -16.13 31.12
C THR A 253 4.77 -15.97 30.34
N SER A 254 4.72 -15.36 29.15
CA SER A 254 5.91 -15.05 28.36
C SER A 254 6.88 -14.12 29.09
N VAL A 255 6.37 -13.01 29.64
CA VAL A 255 7.18 -12.07 30.43
C VAL A 255 7.76 -12.74 31.66
N SER A 256 6.94 -13.46 32.43
CA SER A 256 7.38 -14.19 33.63
C SER A 256 8.49 -15.19 33.31
N ARG A 257 8.36 -15.94 32.21
CA ARG A 257 9.40 -16.87 31.74
C ARG A 257 10.68 -16.13 31.38
N SER A 258 10.59 -15.01 30.66
CA SER A 258 11.77 -14.22 30.29
C SER A 258 12.48 -13.61 31.50
N SER A 259 11.73 -13.10 32.48
CA SER A 259 12.28 -12.55 33.73
C SER A 259 12.96 -13.64 34.56
N ASN A 260 12.37 -14.83 34.65
CA ASN A 260 12.98 -15.96 35.35
C ASN A 260 14.28 -16.42 34.69
N LEU A 261 14.34 -16.45 33.35
CA LEU A 261 15.58 -16.76 32.64
C LEU A 261 16.67 -15.71 32.91
N ALA A 262 16.33 -14.42 32.86
CA ALA A 262 17.28 -13.35 33.17
C ALA A 262 17.79 -13.44 34.61
N LEU A 263 16.89 -13.70 35.58
CA LEU A 263 17.27 -13.89 36.98
C LEU A 263 18.21 -15.09 37.15
N ASN A 264 17.92 -16.22 36.52
CA ASN A 264 18.78 -17.41 36.57
C ASN A 264 20.18 -17.12 36.03
N CYS A 265 20.30 -16.36 34.93
CA CYS A 265 21.60 -15.94 34.42
C CYS A 265 22.38 -15.10 35.44
N VAL A 266 21.71 -14.13 36.09
CA VAL A 266 22.35 -13.29 37.11
C VAL A 266 22.78 -14.11 38.32
N VAL A 267 21.94 -15.03 38.78
CA VAL A 267 22.28 -15.93 39.90
C VAL A 267 23.48 -16.80 39.55
N ALA A 268 23.53 -17.38 38.35
CA ALA A 268 24.69 -18.16 37.90
C ALA A 268 25.96 -17.31 37.87
N SER A 269 25.91 -16.10 37.30
CA SER A 269 27.07 -15.19 37.28
C SER A 269 27.52 -14.76 38.68
N LEU A 270 26.61 -14.63 39.63
CA LEU A 270 26.95 -14.35 41.03
C LEU A 270 27.68 -15.54 41.68
N GLU A 271 27.27 -16.77 41.40
CA GLU A 271 27.98 -17.96 41.87
C GLU A 271 29.37 -18.08 41.24
N ASP A 272 29.52 -17.77 39.95
CA ASP A 272 30.83 -17.72 39.29
C ASP A 272 31.75 -16.67 39.94
N CYS A 273 31.20 -15.49 40.27
CA CYS A 273 31.93 -14.43 40.96
C CYS A 273 32.37 -14.85 42.38
N LYS A 274 31.53 -15.62 43.10
CA LYS A 274 31.92 -16.18 44.42
C LYS A 274 33.06 -17.17 44.27
N THR A 275 33.00 -18.04 43.27
CA THR A 275 34.06 -19.02 42.97
C THR A 275 35.37 -18.31 42.64
N LEU A 276 35.32 -17.30 41.76
CA LEU A 276 36.50 -16.50 41.40
C LEU A 276 37.13 -15.80 42.62
N ARG A 277 36.30 -15.31 43.55
CA ARG A 277 36.80 -14.71 44.79
C ARG A 277 37.50 -15.74 45.67
N GLN A 278 36.96 -16.95 45.79
CA GLN A 278 37.60 -18.02 46.55
C GLN A 278 38.95 -18.42 45.95
N ASP A 279 39.04 -18.50 44.62
CA ASP A 279 40.28 -18.80 43.90
C ASP A 279 41.32 -17.69 44.11
N TRP A 280 40.89 -16.43 44.06
CA TRP A 280 41.74 -15.28 44.35
C TRP A 280 42.31 -15.32 45.77
N ASP A 281 41.47 -15.63 46.76
CA ASP A 281 41.92 -15.77 48.16
C ASP A 281 42.91 -16.94 48.32
N ALA A 282 42.71 -18.04 47.59
CA ALA A 282 43.61 -19.18 47.58
C ALA A 282 44.96 -18.84 46.92
N PHE A 283 44.95 -18.06 45.85
CA PHE A 283 46.16 -17.53 45.22
C PHE A 283 46.92 -16.60 46.17
N GLY A 284 46.20 -15.69 46.84
CA GLY A 284 46.79 -14.80 47.84
C GLY A 284 47.43 -15.54 49.01
N ARG A 285 46.85 -16.65 49.48
CA ARG A 285 47.48 -17.53 50.48
C ARG A 285 48.81 -18.11 49.97
N ARG A 286 48.81 -18.68 48.77
CA ARG A 286 50.03 -19.26 48.15
C ARG A 286 51.15 -18.23 47.98
N LEU A 287 50.81 -16.99 47.60
CA LEU A 287 51.80 -15.93 47.44
C LEU A 287 52.46 -15.56 48.78
N ARG A 288 51.67 -15.44 49.86
CA ARG A 288 52.21 -15.18 51.20
C ARG A 288 53.09 -16.32 51.71
N ASP A 289 52.71 -17.56 51.42
CA ASP A 289 53.53 -18.73 51.79
C ASP A 289 54.88 -18.72 51.07
N LEU A 290 54.89 -18.36 49.77
CA LEU A 290 56.12 -18.20 48.99
C LEU A 290 57.01 -17.06 49.54
N GLU A 291 56.41 -15.91 49.84
CA GLU A 291 57.13 -14.77 50.43
C GLU A 291 57.79 -15.15 51.76
N LYS A 292 57.09 -15.88 52.62
CA LYS A 292 57.62 -16.38 53.89
C LYS A 292 58.77 -17.37 53.69
N ASP A 293 58.66 -18.30 52.73
CA ASP A 293 59.73 -19.23 52.39
C ASP A 293 60.98 -18.50 51.88
N LEU A 294 60.79 -17.50 51.01
CA LEU A 294 61.89 -16.67 50.51
C LEU A 294 62.56 -15.88 51.63
N GLU A 295 61.80 -15.27 52.55
CA GLU A 295 62.39 -14.55 53.69
C GLU A 295 63.17 -15.50 54.61
N THR A 296 62.65 -16.71 54.83
CA THR A 296 63.35 -17.74 55.61
C THR A 296 64.68 -18.12 54.94
N ARG A 297 64.66 -18.38 53.63
CA ARG A 297 65.88 -18.69 52.86
C ARG A 297 66.87 -17.54 52.87
N LYS A 298 66.38 -16.30 52.75
CA LYS A 298 67.20 -15.09 52.85
C LYS A 298 67.90 -15.02 54.21
N SER A 299 67.18 -15.19 55.33
CA SER A 299 67.78 -15.18 56.66
C SER A 299 68.85 -16.28 56.83
N VAL A 300 68.64 -17.47 56.26
CA VAL A 300 69.66 -18.54 56.28
C VAL A 300 70.91 -18.12 55.50
N LEU A 301 70.76 -17.51 54.33
CA LEU A 301 71.90 -17.02 53.53
C LEU A 301 72.63 -15.87 54.24
N GLU A 302 71.90 -14.94 54.86
CA GLU A 302 72.48 -13.85 55.64
C GLU A 302 73.29 -14.37 56.83
N ALA A 303 72.78 -15.39 57.55
CA ALA A 303 73.51 -16.05 58.63
C ALA A 303 74.76 -16.77 58.11
N PHE A 304 74.66 -17.48 56.99
CA PHE A 304 75.82 -18.13 56.37
C PHE A 304 76.90 -17.12 55.96
N MET A 305 76.52 -15.95 55.44
CA MET A 305 77.48 -14.89 55.11
C MET A 305 78.21 -14.35 56.35
N LEU A 306 77.54 -14.26 57.51
CA LEU A 306 78.15 -13.86 58.77
C LEU A 306 79.17 -14.91 59.28
N ASP A 307 78.88 -16.20 59.10
CA ASP A 307 79.75 -17.30 59.55
C ASP A 307 80.99 -17.50 58.66
N VAL A 308 80.95 -17.11 57.38
CA VAL A 308 82.05 -17.31 56.41
C VAL A 308 83.11 -16.19 56.46
N LEU A 309 82.83 -15.05 57.13
CA LEU A 309 83.81 -13.99 57.32
C LEU A 309 84.87 -14.45 58.35
N PRO A 310 86.17 -14.53 57.97
CA PRO A 310 87.20 -14.99 58.90
C PRO A 310 87.35 -14.01 60.06
N SER A 311 87.48 -14.56 61.27
CA SER A 311 87.89 -13.79 62.46
C SER A 311 89.19 -13.04 62.14
N HIS A 312 89.20 -11.72 62.30
CA HIS A 312 90.39 -10.88 62.11
C HIS A 312 91.49 -11.14 63.16
N ASP A 313 91.27 -12.05 64.12
CA ASP A 313 92.18 -12.38 65.22
C ASP A 313 92.85 -13.76 65.05
N VAL A 314 93.49 -14.02 63.89
CA VAL A 314 94.50 -15.09 63.80
C VAL A 314 95.88 -14.42 63.87
N PRO A 315 96.60 -14.49 65.00
CA PRO A 315 97.97 -13.98 65.11
C PRO A 315 98.90 -14.68 64.12
N ASP A 316 99.81 -13.92 63.51
CA ASP A 316 100.79 -14.44 62.56
C ASP A 316 101.69 -15.48 63.26
N PRO A 317 101.73 -16.75 62.81
CA PRO A 317 102.54 -17.81 63.43
C PRO A 317 104.06 -17.56 63.34
N LEU A 318 104.52 -16.51 62.68
CA LEU A 318 105.93 -16.10 62.64
C LEU A 318 106.37 -15.20 63.82
N GLU A 319 105.45 -14.70 64.66
CA GLU A 319 105.82 -13.88 65.83
C GLU A 319 106.39 -14.70 67.03
N GLY A 320 106.42 -16.03 66.94
CA GLY A 320 106.83 -16.94 68.03
C GLY A 320 108.15 -17.70 67.85
N MET A 321 108.96 -17.43 66.81
CA MET A 321 110.24 -18.12 66.63
C MET A 321 111.38 -17.37 67.35
N GLU A 322 111.82 -17.93 68.48
CA GLU A 322 112.99 -17.47 69.25
C GLU A 322 114.31 -17.89 68.55
N ASN A 323 115.20 -16.92 68.33
CA ASN A 323 116.52 -17.14 67.72
C ASN A 323 117.42 -17.94 68.66
N ILE A 324 117.86 -19.13 68.23
CA ILE A 324 118.82 -19.96 68.98
C ILE A 324 120.21 -19.32 68.86
N PRO A 325 120.88 -18.92 69.96
CA PRO A 325 122.22 -18.36 69.90
C PRO A 325 123.29 -19.43 69.59
N ASP A 326 124.21 -19.05 68.70
CA ASP A 326 125.38 -19.80 68.24
C ASP A 326 126.45 -19.88 69.35
N ILE A 327 126.94 -21.08 69.68
CA ILE A 327 127.86 -21.33 70.81
C ILE A 327 129.17 -22.02 70.35
N ASP A 328 129.63 -21.75 69.12
CA ASP A 328 130.95 -22.14 68.62
C ASP A 328 132.05 -21.08 68.91
N HIS A 329 132.03 -20.41 70.06
CA HIS A 329 133.12 -19.52 70.50
C HIS A 329 133.30 -19.50 72.03
N GLU A 330 134.04 -20.47 72.57
CA GLU A 330 135.06 -20.27 73.61
C GLU A 330 136.26 -21.21 73.40
#